data_AF-A0A2E8U6S7-F1
#
_entry.id   AF-A0A2E8U6S7-F1
#
_cell.length_a   1.000
_cell.length_b   1.000
_cell.length_c   1.000
_cell.angle_alpha   90.00
_cell.angle_beta   90.00
_cell.angle_gamma   90.00
#
_symmetry.space_group_name_H-M   'P 1'
#
loop_
_entity.id
_entity.type
_entity.pdbx_description
1 polymer ?
#
loop_
_entity_poly.entity_id
_entity_poly.type
_entity_poly.pdbx_seq_one_letter_code
_entity_poly.pdbx_strand_id
1 'polypeptide(L)'
;MSPELESIASAFLGSAALTSLLIILAVIGTLNPYHRPAIPLAAATVVILASTYLQSISSGTSLNLMSVRTNLVVGALSISDLFYLGFAILTALIMQASLRRRPEDPLIALSDAESDSA
;
A
#
# COMPACT_ATOMS: atom_id res chain seq x y z
N MET A 1 -27.93 4.99 5.45
CA MET A 1 -27.63 4.11 4.30
C MET A 1 -27.90 2.67 4.74
N SER A 2 -27.69 1.65 3.90
CA SER A 2 -27.62 0.28 4.45
C SER A 2 -26.37 0.18 5.33
N PRO A 3 -26.40 -0.60 6.42
CA PRO A 3 -25.26 -0.70 7.35
C PRO A 3 -23.99 -1.23 6.67
N GLU A 4 -24.14 -2.09 5.65
CA GLU A 4 -23.02 -2.59 4.85
C GLU A 4 -22.33 -1.48 4.05
N LEU A 5 -23.12 -0.58 3.45
CA LEU A 5 -22.58 0.51 2.64
C LEU A 5 -21.83 1.53 3.52
N GLU A 6 -22.30 1.76 4.75
CA GLU A 6 -21.62 2.60 5.74
C GLU A 6 -20.29 1.98 6.17
N SER A 7 -20.27 0.67 6.39
CA SER A 7 -19.04 -0.06 6.70
C SER A 7 -18.02 0.05 5.57
N ILE A 8 -18.41 -0.22 4.33
CA ILE A 8 -17.54 -0.12 3.15
C ILE A 8 -17.01 1.30 2.97
N ALA A 9 -17.87 2.32 3.10
CA ALA A 9 -17.47 3.71 3.00
C ALA A 9 -16.45 4.07 4.09
N SER A 10 -16.67 3.63 5.33
CA SER A 10 -15.74 3.88 6.44
C SER A 10 -14.38 3.21 6.23
N ALA A 11 -14.37 1.98 5.72
CA ALA A 11 -13.16 1.23 5.40
C ALA A 11 -12.36 1.93 4.28
N PHE A 12 -13.06 2.40 3.24
CA PHE A 12 -12.45 3.14 2.14
C PHE A 12 -11.85 4.48 2.60
N LEU A 13 -12.60 5.28 3.36
CA LEU A 13 -12.14 6.59 3.86
C LEU A 13 -10.95 6.43 4.82
N GLY A 14 -11.00 5.45 5.72
CA GLY A 14 -9.89 5.13 6.62
C GLY A 14 -8.65 4.67 5.86
N SER A 15 -8.83 3.79 4.87
CA SER A 15 -7.71 3.27 4.06
C SER A 15 -7.08 4.37 3.21
N ALA A 16 -7.88 5.29 2.66
CA ALA A 16 -7.38 6.47 1.94
C ALA A 16 -6.54 7.40 2.85
N ALA A 17 -6.98 7.61 4.09
CA ALA A 17 -6.22 8.38 5.07
C ALA A 17 -4.90 7.69 5.43
N LEU A 18 -4.93 6.38 5.68
CA LEU A 18 -3.74 5.61 6.06
C LEU A 18 -2.71 5.56 4.92
N THR A 19 -3.15 5.27 3.70
CA THR A 19 -2.26 5.24 2.52
C THR A 19 -1.63 6.60 2.27
N SER A 20 -2.38 7.68 2.44
CA SER A 20 -1.85 9.05 2.35
C SER A 20 -0.80 9.33 3.42
N LEU A 21 -0.99 8.83 4.65
CA LEU A 21 0.03 8.93 5.70
C LEU A 21 1.29 8.15 5.33
N LEU A 22 1.15 6.95 4.75
CA LEU A 22 2.29 6.15 4.28
C LEU A 22 3.05 6.85 3.14
N ILE A 23 2.34 7.54 2.23
CA ILE A 23 2.96 8.37 1.19
C ILE A 23 3.79 9.49 1.83
N ILE A 24 3.23 10.21 2.82
CA ILE A 24 3.97 11.26 3.54
C ILE A 24 5.24 10.69 4.18
N LEU A 25 5.14 9.54 4.86
CA LEU A 25 6.29 8.89 5.49
C LEU A 25 7.34 8.42 4.47
N ALA A 26 6.91 7.85 3.34
CA ALA A 26 7.82 7.42 2.27
C ALA A 26 8.53 8.61 1.63
N VAL A 27 7.81 9.71 1.41
CA VAL A 27 8.35 10.95 0.85
C VAL A 27 9.35 11.61 1.81
N ILE A 28 9.07 11.61 3.12
CA ILE A 28 10.03 12.09 4.13
C ILE A 28 11.23 11.15 4.22
N GLY A 29 11.01 9.83 4.24
CA GLY A 29 12.06 8.82 4.42
C GLY A 29 13.01 8.69 3.24
N THR A 30 12.59 9.09 2.03
CA THR A 30 13.43 9.00 0.83
C THR A 30 14.42 10.16 0.67
N LEU A 31 14.54 11.08 1.65
CA LEU A 31 15.58 12.12 1.85
C LEU A 31 16.43 12.44 0.60
N ASN A 32 15.79 12.80 -0.51
CA ASN A 32 16.49 13.21 -1.70
C ASN A 32 16.63 14.74 -1.66
N PRO A 33 17.83 15.30 -1.49
CA PRO A 33 18.04 16.74 -1.32
C PRO A 33 17.60 17.58 -2.53
N TYR A 34 17.34 16.95 -3.68
CA TYR A 34 16.88 17.62 -4.89
C TYR A 34 15.39 17.41 -5.20
N HIS A 35 14.68 16.59 -4.44
CA HIS A 35 13.26 16.41 -4.64
C HIS A 35 12.51 17.53 -3.91
N ARG A 36 11.55 18.17 -4.58
CA ARG A 36 10.64 19.14 -3.96
C ARG A 36 9.31 18.44 -3.64
N PRO A 37 9.20 17.74 -2.51
CA PRO A 37 8.02 16.93 -2.18
C PRO A 37 6.79 17.74 -1.78
N ALA A 38 6.81 19.07 -1.91
CA ALA A 38 5.73 19.93 -1.43
C ALA A 38 4.37 19.55 -2.03
N ILE A 39 4.31 19.24 -3.34
CA ILE A 39 3.07 18.86 -4.02
C ILE A 39 2.51 17.53 -3.49
N PRO A 40 3.25 16.41 -3.48
CA PRO A 40 2.72 15.15 -2.95
C PRO A 40 2.38 15.22 -1.45
N LEU A 41 3.14 15.98 -0.66
CA LEU A 41 2.82 16.20 0.76
C LEU A 41 1.52 16.98 0.95
N ALA A 42 1.31 18.05 0.20
CA ALA A 42 0.07 18.83 0.25
C ALA A 42 -1.12 18.01 -0.23
N ALA A 43 -0.98 17.24 -1.31
CA ALA A 43 -2.03 16.36 -1.81
C ALA A 43 -2.41 15.30 -0.77
N ALA A 44 -1.43 14.61 -0.19
CA ALA A 44 -1.67 13.58 0.82
C ALA A 44 -2.31 14.15 2.10
N THR A 45 -1.90 15.33 2.54
CA THR A 45 -2.52 15.97 3.71
C THR A 45 -3.96 16.39 3.44
N VAL A 46 -4.28 16.92 2.25
CA VAL A 46 -5.65 17.22 1.84
C VAL A 46 -6.51 15.96 1.83
N VAL A 47 -5.99 14.83 1.34
CA VAL A 47 -6.73 13.55 1.34
C VAL A 47 -7.02 13.08 2.77
N ILE A 48 -6.06 13.18 3.70
CA ILE A 48 -6.29 12.85 5.12
C ILE A 48 -7.40 13.74 5.72
N LEU A 49 -7.36 15.04 5.45
CA LEU A 49 -8.36 15.97 5.98
C LEU A 49 -9.74 15.74 5.35
N ALA A 50 -9.82 15.59 4.04
CA ALA A 50 -11.07 15.37 3.33
C ALA A 50 -11.74 14.04 3.72
N SER A 51 -10.96 12.95 3.79
CA SER A 51 -11.47 11.65 4.21
C SER A 51 -11.97 11.67 5.66
N THR A 52 -11.21 12.31 6.57
CA THR A 52 -11.60 12.43 7.97
C THR A 52 -12.84 13.32 8.13
N TYR A 53 -12.96 14.37 7.33
CA TYR A 53 -14.14 15.23 7.32
C TYR A 53 -15.39 14.49 6.88
N LEU A 54 -15.31 13.75 5.76
CA LEU A 54 -16.42 12.91 5.27
C LEU A 54 -16.80 11.83 6.29
N GLN A 55 -15.81 11.19 6.90
CA GLN A 55 -16.05 10.20 7.95
C GLN A 55 -16.74 10.84 9.16
N SER A 56 -16.29 12.01 9.60
CA SER A 56 -16.86 12.72 10.75
C SER A 56 -18.32 13.14 10.51
N ILE A 57 -18.65 13.58 9.29
CA ILE A 57 -20.03 13.84 8.87
C ILE A 57 -20.87 12.56 8.95
N SER A 58 -20.35 11.47 8.39
CA SER A 58 -21.05 10.19 8.36
C SER A 58 -21.32 9.64 9.76
N SER A 59 -20.42 9.86 10.71
CA SER A 59 -20.56 9.40 12.10
C SER A 59 -21.24 10.41 13.02
N GLY A 60 -21.62 11.60 12.52
CA GLY A 60 -22.24 12.66 13.33
C GLY A 60 -21.32 13.23 14.41
N THR A 61 -20.00 13.11 14.24
CA THR A 61 -19.00 13.55 15.22
C THR A 61 -18.32 14.85 14.79
N SER A 62 -17.84 15.64 15.74
CA SER A 62 -17.03 16.82 15.42
C SER A 62 -15.67 16.44 14.86
N LEU A 63 -15.15 17.26 13.93
CA LEU A 63 -13.80 17.09 13.40
C LEU A 63 -12.79 17.50 14.47
N ASN A 64 -12.06 16.52 15.01
CA ASN A 64 -11.07 16.73 16.06
C ASN A 64 -9.89 15.76 15.89
N LEU A 65 -8.90 15.85 16.76
CA LEU A 65 -7.75 14.94 16.72
C LEU A 65 -8.15 13.46 16.89
N MET A 66 -9.19 13.20 17.69
CA MET A 66 -9.70 11.84 17.89
C MET A 66 -10.34 11.27 16.62
N SER A 67 -11.02 12.09 15.81
CA SER A 67 -11.61 11.61 14.56
C SER A 67 -10.55 11.23 13.54
N VAL A 68 -9.45 12.00 13.45
CA VAL A 68 -8.29 11.62 12.62
C VAL A 68 -7.70 10.29 13.08
N ARG A 69 -7.47 10.13 14.40
CA ARG A 69 -6.94 8.88 14.97
C ARG A 69 -7.85 7.69 14.65
N THR A 70 -9.15 7.83 14.91
CA THR A 70 -10.12 6.75 14.66
C THR A 70 -10.16 6.39 13.18
N ASN A 71 -10.16 7.39 12.29
CA ASN A 71 -10.16 7.16 10.85
C ASN A 71 -8.91 6.37 10.39
N LEU A 72 -7.73 6.73 10.90
CA LEU A 72 -6.49 6.00 10.61
C LEU A 72 -6.52 4.56 11.15
N VAL A 73 -7.05 4.34 12.37
CA VAL A 73 -7.19 2.99 12.95
C VAL A 73 -8.14 2.12 12.12
N VAL A 74 -9.29 2.67 11.72
CA VAL A 74 -10.24 1.98 10.83
C VAL A 74 -9.56 1.60 9.51
N GLY A 75 -8.77 2.50 8.94
CA GLY A 75 -7.96 2.21 7.75
C GLY A 75 -6.96 1.07 7.95
N ALA A 76 -6.22 1.07 9.07
CA ALA A 76 -5.25 0.02 9.38
C ALA A 76 -5.91 -1.35 9.52
N LEU A 77 -7.05 -1.43 10.22
CA LEU A 77 -7.81 -2.67 10.37
C LEU A 77 -8.35 -3.16 9.02
N SER A 78 -8.94 -2.26 8.23
CA SER A 78 -9.51 -2.58 6.92
C SER A 78 -8.46 -3.11 5.94
N ILE A 79 -7.25 -2.54 5.95
CA ILE A 79 -6.13 -3.03 5.12
C ILE A 79 -5.61 -4.37 5.62
N SER A 80 -5.66 -4.63 6.94
CA SER A 80 -5.24 -5.90 7.51
C SER A 80 -6.13 -7.06 7.05
N ASP A 81 -7.42 -6.82 6.83
CA ASP A 81 -8.34 -7.82 6.27
C ASP A 81 -7.93 -8.28 4.86
N LEU A 82 -7.19 -7.44 4.13
CA LEU A 82 -6.66 -7.75 2.80
C LEU A 82 -5.33 -8.54 2.82
N PHE A 83 -4.75 -8.83 3.99
CA PHE A 83 -3.47 -9.55 4.08
C PHE A 83 -3.54 -10.94 3.47
N TYR A 84 -4.65 -11.66 3.62
CA TYR A 84 -4.84 -12.97 2.98
C TYR A 84 -4.74 -12.88 1.46
N LEU A 85 -5.33 -11.83 0.87
CA LEU A 85 -5.28 -11.60 -0.57
C LEU A 85 -3.87 -11.19 -1.01
N GLY A 86 -3.19 -10.34 -0.24
CA GLY A 86 -1.78 -10.00 -0.47
C GLY A 86 -0.88 -11.22 -0.43
N PHE A 87 -1.07 -12.12 0.54
CA PHE A 87 -0.34 -13.38 0.66
C PHE A 87 -0.60 -14.32 -0.54
N ALA A 88 -1.85 -14.41 -0.99
CA ALA A 88 -2.20 -15.20 -2.18
C ALA A 88 -1.51 -14.67 -3.45
N ILE A 89 -1.52 -13.35 -3.67
CA ILE A 89 -0.83 -12.71 -4.79
C ILE A 89 0.68 -12.97 -4.71
N LEU A 90 1.29 -12.77 -3.54
CA LEU A 90 2.72 -13.01 -3.34
C LEU A 90 3.09 -14.47 -3.66
N THR A 91 2.29 -15.41 -3.17
CA THR A 91 2.48 -16.85 -3.43
C THR A 91 2.39 -17.15 -4.93
N ALA A 92 1.41 -16.58 -5.63
CA ALA A 92 1.27 -16.74 -7.07
C ALA A 92 2.48 -16.17 -7.83
N LEU A 93 2.98 -14.99 -7.44
CA LEU A 93 4.17 -14.38 -8.04
C LEU A 93 5.43 -15.22 -7.80
N ILE A 94 5.62 -15.77 -6.59
CA ILE A 94 6.73 -16.66 -6.28
C ILE A 94 6.64 -17.95 -7.10
N MET A 95 5.44 -18.51 -7.23
CA MET A 95 5.22 -19.73 -8.02
C MET A 95 5.51 -19.47 -9.51
N GLN A 96 5.05 -18.34 -10.05
CA GLN A 96 5.39 -17.90 -11.41
C GLN A 96 6.91 -17.72 -11.57
N ALA A 97 7.58 -17.06 -10.64
CA ALA A 97 9.02 -16.86 -10.68
C ALA A 97 9.80 -18.18 -10.59
N SER A 98 9.31 -19.14 -9.82
CA SER A 98 9.93 -20.47 -9.67
C SER A 98 9.72 -21.36 -10.90
N LEU A 99 8.56 -21.27 -11.55
CA LEU A 99 8.24 -22.02 -12.77
C LEU A 99 8.79 -21.36 -14.03
N ARG A 100 9.16 -20.07 -13.98
CA ARG A 100 9.80 -19.38 -15.09
C ARG A 100 11.16 -20.05 -15.31
N ARG A 101 11.22 -20.88 -16.35
CA ARG A 101 12.46 -21.51 -16.83
C ARG A 101 13.52 -20.42 -16.87
N ARG A 102 14.60 -20.58 -16.10
CA ARG A 102 15.78 -19.72 -16.24
C ARG A 102 16.11 -19.71 -17.73
N PRO A 103 16.21 -18.54 -18.40
CA PRO A 103 16.87 -18.51 -19.70
C PRO A 103 18.21 -19.22 -19.52
N GLU A 104 18.53 -20.16 -20.41
CA GLU A 104 19.73 -21.01 -20.29
C GLU A 104 20.90 -20.13 -19.87
N ASP A 105 21.36 -20.35 -18.64
CA ASP A 105 22.33 -19.48 -18.01
C ASP A 105 23.60 -19.63 -18.85
N PRO A 106 24.06 -18.58 -19.56
CA PRO A 106 25.15 -18.71 -20.52
C PRO A 106 26.44 -19.21 -19.85
N LEU A 107 26.55 -19.06 -18.53
CA LEU A 107 27.65 -19.60 -17.73
C LEU A 107 27.57 -21.12 -17.55
N ILE A 108 26.38 -21.71 -17.49
CA ILE A 108 26.18 -23.17 -17.41
C ILE A 108 26.44 -23.81 -18.78
N ALA A 109 26.01 -23.16 -19.87
CA ALA A 109 26.32 -23.61 -21.22
C ALA A 109 27.84 -23.61 -21.50
N LEU A 110 28.59 -22.66 -20.92
CA LEU A 110 30.05 -22.62 -21.02
C LEU A 110 30.71 -23.73 -20.17
N SER A 111 30.19 -24.07 -18.99
CA SER A 111 30.75 -25.16 -18.18
C SER A 111 30.52 -26.53 -18.78
N ASP A 112 29.36 -26.75 -19.42
CA ASP A 112 29.06 -28.02 -20.12
C ASP A 112 29.93 -28.16 -21.37
N ALA A 113 30.19 -27.06 -22.10
CA ALA A 113 31.09 -27.06 -23.25
C ALA A 113 32.57 -27.33 -22.88
N GLU A 114 33.02 -26.87 -21.70
CA GLU A 114 34.39 -27.13 -21.24
C GLU A 114 34.56 -28.57 -20.74
N SER A 115 33.52 -29.15 -20.13
CA SER A 115 33.56 -30.54 -19.64
C SER A 115 33.42 -31.59 -20.74
N ASP A 116 32.74 -31.30 -21.85
CA ASP A 116 32.73 -32.16 -23.05
C ASP A 116 34.02 -32.09 -23.88
N SER A 117 34.94 -31.16 -23.55
CA SER A 117 36.21 -30.95 -24.26
C SER A 117 37.45 -31.57 -23.58
N ALA A 118 37.27 -32.22 -22.42
CA ALA A 118 38.30 -32.90 -21.64
C ALA A 118 38.18 -34.44 -21.70
#